data_AF-A0A958FDJ6-F1
#
_entry.id   AF-A0A958FDJ6-F1
#
_cell.length_a   1.000
_cell.length_b   1.000
_cell.length_c   1.000
_cell.angle_alpha   90.00
_cell.angle_beta   90.00
_cell.angle_gamma   90.00
#
_symmetry.space_group_name_H-M   'P 1'
#
loop_
_entity.id
_entity.type
_entity.pdbx_description
1 polymer ?
#
loop_
_entity_poly.entity_id
_entity_poly.type
_entity_poly.pdbx_seq_one_letter_code
_entity_poly.pdbx_strand_id
1 'polypeptide(L)'
;MRHEQVKKAFLDWTEGRLQDTRRAEIETHLESCEGCRRYYRQMAELLAPADPALLPQLTADPFLPTRIKALAASPEKRLGKA
;
A
#
# COMPACT_ATOMS: atom_id res chain seq x y z
N MET A 1 -17.96 16.58 -7.11
CA MET A 1 -16.99 15.57 -7.57
C MET A 1 -17.70 14.24 -7.80
N ARG A 2 -17.23 13.40 -8.75
CA ARG A 2 -17.86 12.08 -9.01
C ARG A 2 -17.35 11.03 -8.04
N HIS A 3 -18.21 10.12 -7.58
CA HIS A 3 -17.83 9.05 -6.64
C HIS A 3 -16.64 8.20 -7.13
N GLU A 4 -16.58 7.92 -8.42
CA GLU A 4 -15.48 7.15 -9.02
C GLU A 4 -14.12 7.86 -8.85
N GLN A 5 -14.09 9.18 -9.00
CA GLN A 5 -12.87 9.98 -8.81
C GLN A 5 -12.44 9.99 -7.35
N VAL A 6 -13.39 10.04 -6.42
CA VAL A 6 -13.14 9.99 -4.98
C VAL A 6 -12.56 8.63 -4.59
N LYS A 7 -13.13 7.53 -5.12
CA LYS A 7 -12.64 6.16 -4.87
C LYS A 7 -11.24 5.94 -5.45
N LYS A 8 -10.98 6.40 -6.68
CA LYS A 8 -9.65 6.29 -7.32
C LYS A 8 -8.55 7.03 -6.55
N ALA A 9 -8.89 8.13 -5.89
CA ALA A 9 -7.93 8.92 -5.12
C ALA A 9 -7.57 8.32 -3.75
N PHE A 10 -8.21 7.23 -3.32
CA PHE A 10 -8.05 6.68 -1.98
C PHE A 10 -6.60 6.28 -1.66
N LEU A 11 -5.90 5.58 -2.57
CA LEU A 11 -4.52 5.14 -2.35
C LEU A 11 -3.57 6.34 -2.19
N ASP A 12 -3.68 7.33 -3.06
CA ASP A 12 -2.84 8.53 -2.96
C ASP A 12 -3.18 9.36 -1.71
N TRP A 13 -4.43 9.33 -1.26
CA TRP A 13 -4.84 9.99 -0.03
C TRP A 13 -4.21 9.35 1.21
N THR A 14 -4.25 8.01 1.31
CA THR A 14 -3.69 7.26 2.45
C THR A 14 -2.17 7.25 2.46
N GLU A 15 -1.53 7.35 1.30
CA GLU A 15 -0.06 7.43 1.18
C GLU A 15 0.48 8.87 1.24
N GLY A 16 -0.41 9.87 1.38
CA GLY A 16 0.01 11.27 1.48
C GLY A 16 0.54 11.87 0.16
N ARG A 17 0.24 11.28 -1.00
CA ARG A 17 0.73 11.72 -2.32
C ARG A 17 -0.16 12.73 -3.04
N LEU A 18 -1.36 13.00 -2.52
CA LEU A 18 -2.25 14.00 -3.10
C LEU A 18 -1.73 15.42 -2.85
N GLN A 19 -1.87 16.27 -3.88
CA GLN A 19 -1.71 17.72 -3.73
C GLN A 19 -2.75 18.28 -2.75
N ASP A 20 -2.39 19.34 -2.01
CA ASP A 20 -3.21 19.93 -0.95
C ASP A 20 -4.60 20.35 -1.45
N THR A 21 -4.68 20.98 -2.62
CA THR A 21 -5.95 21.38 -3.25
C THR A 21 -6.85 20.18 -3.51
N ARG A 22 -6.27 19.09 -4.03
CA ARG A 22 -7.01 17.86 -4.33
C ARG A 22 -7.46 17.13 -3.07
N ARG A 23 -6.65 17.16 -2.01
CA ARG A 23 -7.00 16.64 -0.69
C ARG A 23 -8.21 17.38 -0.12
N ALA A 24 -8.20 18.71 -0.15
CA ALA A 24 -9.30 19.53 0.35
C ALA A 24 -10.63 19.27 -0.40
N GLU A 25 -10.58 19.10 -1.73
CA GLU A 25 -11.74 18.73 -2.54
C GLU A 25 -12.35 17.37 -2.14
N ILE A 26 -11.49 16.39 -1.83
CA ILE A 26 -11.92 15.06 -1.37
C ILE A 26 -12.52 15.16 0.01
N GLU A 27 -11.88 15.85 0.95
CA GLU A 27 -12.37 16.03 2.31
C GLU A 27 -13.76 16.69 2.31
N THR A 28 -13.94 17.76 1.53
CA THR A 28 -15.24 18.42 1.32
C THR A 28 -16.30 17.44 0.79
N HIS A 29 -15.93 16.53 -0.13
CA HIS A 29 -16.85 15.51 -0.62
C HIS A 29 -17.20 14.47 0.45
N LEU A 30 -16.24 14.07 1.28
CA LEU A 30 -16.46 13.10 2.35
C LEU A 30 -17.36 13.63 3.48
N GLU A 31 -17.38 14.95 3.68
CA GLU A 31 -18.32 15.60 4.62
C GLU A 31 -19.77 15.44 4.16
N SER A 32 -20.01 15.63 2.85
CA SER A 32 -21.35 15.65 2.25
C SER A 32 -21.84 14.29 1.72
N CYS A 33 -20.94 13.32 1.49
CA CYS A 33 -21.31 12.01 0.92
C CYS A 33 -21.04 10.85 1.88
N GLU A 34 -22.11 10.31 2.48
CA GLU A 34 -22.01 9.17 3.39
C GLU A 34 -21.42 7.91 2.73
N GLY A 35 -21.78 7.63 1.48
CA GLY A 35 -21.29 6.45 0.75
C GLY A 35 -19.78 6.48 0.55
N CYS A 36 -19.22 7.62 0.15
CA CYS A 36 -17.78 7.79 0.01
C CYS A 36 -17.06 7.76 1.37
N ARG A 37 -17.65 8.38 2.41
CA ARG A 37 -17.11 8.31 3.78
C ARG A 37 -17.08 6.88 4.32
N ARG A 38 -18.12 6.09 4.07
CA ARG A 38 -18.15 4.66 4.44
C ARG A 38 -17.08 3.87 3.70
N TYR A 39 -16.92 4.09 2.40
CA TYR A 39 -15.86 3.46 1.61
C TYR A 39 -14.47 3.78 2.16
N TYR A 40 -14.16 5.05 2.45
CA TYR A 40 -12.85 5.45 2.98
C TYR A 40 -12.55 4.78 4.33
N ARG A 41 -13.53 4.75 5.23
CA ARG A 41 -13.39 4.07 6.53
C ARG A 41 -13.12 2.58 6.38
N GLN A 42 -13.93 1.87 5.59
CA GLN A 42 -13.75 0.43 5.36
C GLN A 42 -12.38 0.12 4.77
N MET A 43 -11.92 0.93 3.83
CA MET A 43 -10.63 0.71 3.20
C MET A 43 -9.46 1.08 4.11
N ALA A 44 -9.61 2.11 4.95
CA ALA A 44 -8.63 2.45 5.97
C ALA A 44 -8.51 1.35 7.03
N GLU A 45 -9.61 0.70 7.42
CA GLU A 45 -9.59 -0.46 8.32
C GLU A 45 -8.84 -1.65 7.73
N LEU A 46 -9.03 -1.95 6.43
CA LEU A 46 -8.29 -3.04 5.76
C LEU A 46 -6.79 -2.76 5.62
N LEU A 47 -6.41 -1.49 5.48
CA LEU A 47 -5.00 -1.07 5.37
C LEU A 47 -4.39 -0.69 6.71
N ALA A 48 -5.13 -0.80 7.81
CA ALA A 48 -4.62 -0.48 9.12
C ALA A 48 -3.41 -1.38 9.42
N PRO A 49 -2.33 -0.80 10.00
CA PRO A 49 -1.17 -1.60 10.36
C PRO A 49 -1.59 -2.71 11.32
N ALA A 50 -1.24 -3.95 10.97
CA ALA A 50 -1.44 -5.07 11.87
C ALA A 50 -0.57 -4.90 13.12
N ASP A 51 -1.11 -5.28 14.28
CA ASP A 51 -0.35 -5.31 15.52
C ASP A 51 0.83 -6.29 15.37
N PRO A 52 2.09 -5.83 15.43
CA PRO A 52 3.25 -6.71 15.31
C PRO A 52 3.28 -7.82 16.37
N ALA A 53 2.65 -7.61 17.53
CA ALA A 53 2.55 -8.63 18.57
C ALA A 53 1.63 -9.79 18.20
N LEU A 54 0.68 -9.59 17.28
CA LEU A 54 -0.24 -10.62 16.80
C LEU A 54 0.29 -11.35 15.55
N LEU A 55 1.33 -10.83 14.91
CA LEU A 55 1.91 -11.44 13.73
C LEU A 55 2.87 -12.58 14.12
N PRO A 56 2.85 -13.73 13.41
CA PRO A 56 3.85 -14.78 13.58
C PRO A 56 5.25 -14.21 13.34
N GLN A 57 6.13 -14.36 14.32
CA GLN A 57 7.53 -13.96 14.21
C GLN A 57 8.27 -14.95 13.31
N LEU A 58 8.71 -14.49 12.14
CA LEU A 58 9.55 -15.30 11.26
C LEU A 58 10.98 -15.35 11.81
N THR A 59 11.50 -16.56 12.00
CA THR A 59 12.92 -16.76 12.32
C THR A 59 13.75 -16.57 11.05
N ALA A 60 14.84 -15.80 11.14
CA ALA A 60 15.77 -15.64 10.02
C ALA A 60 16.36 -17.00 9.62
N ASP A 61 16.32 -17.36 8.33
CA ASP A 61 17.01 -18.55 7.80
C ASP A 61 18.53 -18.31 7.92
N PRO A 62 19.25 -19.10 8.75
CA PRO A 62 20.69 -18.91 8.98
C PRO A 62 21.54 -19.01 7.69
N PHE A 63 21.03 -19.71 6.67
CA PHE A 63 21.74 -19.94 5.41
C PHE A 63 21.34 -18.95 4.32
N LEU A 64 20.34 -18.09 4.56
CA LEU A 64 19.88 -17.11 3.58
C LEU A 64 21.01 -16.16 3.12
N PRO A 65 21.90 -15.63 3.99
CA PRO A 65 22.99 -14.79 3.55
C PRO A 65 23.95 -15.52 2.60
N THR A 66 24.27 -16.77 2.89
CA THR A 66 25.14 -17.61 2.04
C THR A 66 24.47 -17.89 0.69
N ARG A 67 23.17 -18.19 0.69
CA ARG A 67 22.40 -18.43 -0.53
C ARG A 67 22.29 -17.19 -1.40
N ILE A 68 22.04 -16.01 -0.81
CA ILE A 68 22.04 -14.72 -1.52
C ILE A 68 23.40 -14.45 -2.17
N LYS A 69 24.51 -14.66 -1.43
CA LYS A 69 25.87 -14.50 -1.97
C LYS A 69 26.14 -15.46 -3.14
N ALA A 70 25.73 -16.72 -3.03
CA ALA A 70 25.90 -17.70 -4.11
C ALA A 70 25.10 -17.34 -5.36
N LEU A 71 23.87 -16.85 -5.20
CA LEU A 71 23.02 -16.39 -6.31
C LEU A 71 23.60 -15.13 -6.97
N ALA A 72 24.11 -14.18 -6.18
CA ALA A 72 24.72 -12.95 -6.71
C ALA A 72 26.06 -13.21 -7.43
N ALA A 73 26.80 -14.24 -7.02
CA ALA A 73 28.06 -14.64 -7.64
C ALA A 73 27.88 -15.51 -8.89
N SER A 74 26.67 -16.03 -9.14
CA SER A 74 26.37 -16.89 -10.30
C SER A 74 25.90 -16.02 -11.49
N PRO A 75 26.62 -16.00 -12.64
CA PRO A 75 26.26 -15.13 -13.77
C PRO A 75 25.00 -15.53 -14.55
N GLU A 76 24.36 -16.68 -14.27
CA GLU A 76 23.37 -17.29 -15.14
C GLU A 76 21.98 -17.42 -14.52
N LYS A 77 21.23 -16.31 -14.54
CA LYS A 77 19.84 -16.20 -15.04
C LYS A 77 19.33 -14.78 -14.82
N ARG A 78 20.00 -13.79 -15.44
CA ARG A 78 19.22 -12.71 -16.03
C ARG A 78 18.46 -13.35 -17.18
N LEU A 79 17.24 -13.81 -16.92
CA LEU A 79 16.30 -14.18 -17.97
C LEU A 79 16.27 -13.02 -18.96
N GLY A 80 16.92 -13.26 -20.10
CA GLY A 80 16.94 -12.38 -21.23
C GLY A 80 15.52 -12.16 -21.70
N LYS A 81 15.23 -10.89 -21.97
CA LYS A 81 14.12 -10.40 -22.78
C LYS A 81 14.14 -11.04 -24.17
N ALA A 82 12.97 -11.31 -24.73
CA ALA A 82 12.65 -11.06 -26.15
C ALA A 82 11.13 -11.03 -26.29
#